data_AF-A0A2W6CRE5-F1
#
_entry.id   AF-A0A2W6CRE5-F1
#
_cell.length_a   1.000
_cell.length_b   1.000
_cell.length_c   1.000
_cell.angle_alpha   90.00
_cell.angle_beta   90.00
_cell.angle_gamma   90.00
#
_symmetry.space_group_name_H-M   'P 1'
#
loop_
_entity.id
_entity.type
_entity.pdbx_description
1 polymer ?
#
loop_
_entity_poly.entity_id
_entity_poly.type
_entity_poly.pdbx_seq_one_letter_code
_entity_poly.pdbx_strand_id
1 'polypeptide(L)'
;MPTSLRQEVPGGPEQSHRLVLSAVRGGVVNANDFNNDRWKPALRAVGVSCGRYENGVHELRHFFASVLLDQGESIKAVAEWLGHSDPSFTLKTYTHLMPSSNERTKGVIGSLYGRRDADHGPDGPYTAQEDQET
;
A
#
# COMPACT_ATOMS: atom_id res chain seq x y z
N MET A 1 22.67 -10.54 30.58
CA MET A 1 22.51 -9.09 30.29
C MET A 1 21.07 -8.86 29.84
N PRO A 2 20.39 -7.79 30.30
CA PRO A 2 18.93 -7.71 30.17
C PRO A 2 18.50 -7.59 28.70
N THR A 3 17.50 -8.38 28.31
CA THR A 3 16.92 -8.47 26.96
C THR A 3 15.60 -7.68 26.89
N SER A 4 15.56 -6.53 27.56
CA SER A 4 14.36 -5.70 27.68
C SER A 4 14.58 -4.30 27.09
N LEU A 5 13.57 -3.78 26.40
CA LEU A 5 13.50 -2.40 25.95
C LEU A 5 12.77 -1.57 27.01
N ARG A 6 13.36 -0.44 27.40
CA ARG A 6 12.67 0.61 28.16
C ARG A 6 11.84 1.44 27.20
N GLN A 7 10.54 1.54 27.45
CA GLN A 7 9.65 2.46 26.75
C GLN A 7 9.15 3.52 27.72
N GLU A 8 9.39 4.79 27.40
CA GLU A 8 8.80 5.93 28.11
C GLU A 8 7.45 6.24 27.49
N VAL A 9 6.38 6.07 28.27
CA VAL A 9 5.04 6.52 27.93
C VAL A 9 4.86 7.88 28.60
N PRO A 10 4.52 8.97 27.88
CA PRO A 10 4.29 10.27 28.50
C PRO A 10 3.23 10.18 29.60
N GLY A 11 3.63 10.42 30.85
CA GLY A 11 2.76 10.33 32.03
C GLY A 11 2.43 8.92 32.53
N GLY A 12 3.01 7.87 31.94
CA GLY A 12 2.82 6.47 32.37
C GLY A 12 3.99 5.91 33.18
N PRO A 13 3.79 4.80 33.91
CA PRO A 13 4.89 4.10 34.58
C PRO A 13 5.89 3.55 33.55
N GLU A 14 7.17 3.47 33.93
CA GLU A 14 8.21 2.89 33.09
C GLU A 14 7.88 1.42 32.76
N GLN A 15 7.90 1.06 31.47
CA GLN A 15 7.62 -0.30 31.02
C GLN A 15 8.88 -0.93 30.43
N SER A 16 9.20 -2.14 30.90
CA SER A 16 10.23 -3.01 30.34
C SER A 16 9.58 -4.13 29.55
N HIS A 17 9.80 -4.16 28.23
CA HIS A 17 9.25 -5.21 27.37
C HIS A 17 10.34 -6.18 26.95
N ARG A 18 10.04 -7.48 26.93
CA ARG A 18 10.93 -8.51 26.39
C ARG A 18 11.09 -8.32 24.89
N LEU A 19 12.33 -8.27 24.42
CA LEU A 19 12.62 -8.22 22.98
C LEU A 19 12.35 -9.58 22.32
N VAL A 20 11.62 -9.56 21.20
CA VAL A 20 11.44 -10.75 20.33
C VAL A 20 12.69 -10.98 19.48
N LEU A 21 13.27 -9.91 18.95
CA LEU A 21 14.53 -9.92 18.21
C LEU A 21 15.57 -9.12 19.00
N SER A 22 16.72 -9.74 19.25
CA SER A 22 17.84 -9.12 19.96
C SER A 22 19.14 -9.27 19.18
N ALA A 23 20.06 -8.33 19.40
CA ALA A 23 21.40 -8.44 18.84
C ALA A 23 22.15 -9.61 19.51
N VAL A 24 23.20 -10.11 18.85
CA VAL A 24 24.01 -11.26 19.34
C VAL A 24 24.57 -11.00 20.76
N ARG A 25 24.86 -9.74 21.10
CA ARG A 25 25.34 -9.33 22.43
C ARG A 25 24.21 -9.01 23.42
N GLY A 26 22.95 -9.28 23.06
CA GLY A 26 21.76 -8.81 23.75
C GLY A 26 21.39 -7.37 23.36
N GLY A 27 20.22 -6.92 23.81
CA GLY A 27 19.72 -5.57 23.54
C GLY A 27 19.06 -5.40 22.17
N VAL A 28 18.72 -4.14 21.86
CA VAL A 28 17.95 -3.75 20.67
C VAL A 28 18.78 -3.93 19.41
N VAL A 29 18.14 -4.42 18.34
CA VAL A 29 18.76 -4.43 17.01
C VAL A 29 18.72 -3.01 16.45
N ASN A 30 19.90 -2.42 16.22
CA ASN A 30 20.01 -1.16 15.48
C ASN A 30 19.75 -1.44 13.99
N ALA A 31 18.77 -0.73 13.42
CA ALA A 31 18.37 -0.93 12.02
C ALA A 31 19.48 -0.59 11.02
N ASN A 32 20.29 0.44 11.30
CA ASN A 32 21.38 0.84 10.43
C ASN A 32 22.52 -0.18 10.44
N ASP A 33 22.88 -0.68 11.63
CA ASP A 33 23.93 -1.69 11.77
C ASP A 33 23.49 -3.00 11.13
N PHE A 34 22.24 -3.42 11.37
CA PHE A 34 21.68 -4.59 10.69
C PHE A 34 21.71 -4.42 9.16
N ASN A 35 21.36 -3.24 8.66
CA ASN A 35 21.34 -2.97 7.22
C ASN A 35 22.75 -3.07 6.60
N ASN A 36 23.75 -2.50 7.27
CA ASN A 36 25.12 -2.45 6.75
C ASN A 36 25.90 -3.75 6.95
N ASP A 37 25.69 -4.43 8.08
CA ASP A 37 26.51 -5.57 8.50
C ASP A 37 25.91 -6.93 8.12
N ARG A 38 24.58 -6.99 7.90
CA ARG A 38 23.87 -8.25 7.62
C ARG A 38 23.13 -8.20 6.30
N TRP A 39 22.26 -7.21 6.11
CA TRP A 39 21.37 -7.15 4.95
C TRP A 39 22.11 -6.90 3.63
N LYS A 40 22.84 -5.80 3.50
CA LYS A 40 23.58 -5.47 2.28
C LYS A 40 24.64 -6.52 1.90
N PRO A 41 25.41 -7.10 2.83
CA PRO A 41 26.27 -8.24 2.53
C PRO A 41 25.51 -9.43 1.94
N ALA A 42 24.32 -9.76 2.47
CA ALA A 42 23.49 -10.82 1.93
C ALA A 42 23.01 -10.52 0.50
N LEU A 43 22.61 -9.27 0.21
CA LEU A 43 22.25 -8.84 -1.15
C LEU A 43 23.42 -8.99 -2.13
N ARG A 44 24.62 -8.57 -1.73
CA ARG A 44 25.83 -8.74 -2.55
C ARG A 44 26.14 -10.21 -2.83
N ALA A 45 25.94 -11.08 -1.84
CA ALA A 45 26.18 -12.51 -1.99
C ALA A 45 25.28 -13.16 -3.05
N VAL A 46 24.09 -12.60 -3.29
CA VAL A 46 23.15 -13.07 -4.33
C VAL A 46 23.17 -12.19 -5.59
N GLY A 47 24.13 -11.29 -5.73
CA GLY A 47 24.30 -10.45 -6.93
C GLY A 47 23.29 -9.32 -7.07
N VAL A 48 22.56 -8.97 -6.02
CA VAL A 48 21.66 -7.81 -6.02
C VAL A 48 22.47 -6.55 -5.71
N SER A 49 22.35 -5.53 -6.55
CA SER A 49 23.01 -4.23 -6.33
C SER A 49 22.54 -3.64 -5.01
N CYS A 50 23.46 -3.05 -4.24
CA CYS A 50 23.07 -2.35 -3.01
C CYS A 50 23.96 -1.12 -2.79
N GLY A 51 23.38 0.06 -2.93
CA GLY A 51 24.02 1.34 -2.70
C GLY A 51 23.90 1.83 -1.26
N ARG A 52 24.31 3.09 -1.00
CA ARG A 52 24.11 3.73 0.30
C ARG A 52 22.61 3.85 0.64
N TYR A 53 21.82 4.27 -0.34
CA TYR A 53 20.38 4.52 -0.23
C TYR A 53 19.51 3.47 -0.93
N GLU A 54 20.12 2.54 -1.66
CA GLU A 54 19.39 1.55 -2.45
C GLU A 54 19.33 0.21 -1.72
N ASN A 55 18.20 -0.48 -1.87
CA ASN A 55 18.02 -1.85 -1.40
C ASN A 55 18.28 -2.06 0.09
N GLY A 56 17.87 -1.07 0.90
CA GLY A 56 17.83 -1.24 2.36
C GLY A 56 16.67 -2.14 2.80
N VAL A 57 16.62 -2.49 4.08
CA VAL A 57 15.51 -3.28 4.66
C VAL A 57 14.13 -2.65 4.46
N HIS A 58 14.07 -1.34 4.19
CA HIS A 58 12.82 -0.64 3.87
C HIS A 58 12.20 -1.12 2.55
N GLU A 59 12.98 -1.67 1.62
CA GLU A 59 12.44 -2.27 0.40
C GLU A 59 11.49 -3.43 0.68
N LEU A 60 11.66 -4.15 1.80
CA LEU A 60 10.71 -5.19 2.19
C LEU A 60 9.32 -4.60 2.48
N ARG A 61 9.28 -3.40 3.05
CA ARG A 61 8.03 -2.66 3.30
C ARG A 61 7.42 -2.18 1.98
N HIS A 62 8.25 -1.70 1.05
CA HIS A 62 7.79 -1.33 -0.30
C HIS A 62 7.25 -2.55 -1.06
N PHE A 63 7.96 -3.67 -1.03
CA PHE A 63 7.53 -4.92 -1.65
C PHE A 63 6.18 -5.40 -1.09
N PHE A 64 6.03 -5.43 0.23
CA PHE A 64 4.76 -5.80 0.87
C PHE A 64 3.59 -4.93 0.42
N ALA A 65 3.76 -3.60 0.43
CA ALA A 65 2.73 -2.68 -0.02
C ALA A 65 2.41 -2.87 -1.52
N SER A 66 3.44 -3.07 -2.34
CA SER A 66 3.31 -3.25 -3.78
C SER A 66 2.51 -4.50 -4.13
N VAL A 67 2.83 -5.63 -3.50
CA VAL A 67 2.12 -6.89 -3.73
C VAL A 67 0.65 -6.79 -3.31
N LEU A 68 0.35 -6.17 -2.17
CA LEU A 68 -1.06 -6.03 -1.75
C LEU A 68 -1.87 -5.17 -2.71
N LEU A 69 -1.30 -4.05 -3.18
CA LEU A 69 -1.99 -3.16 -4.11
C LEU A 69 -2.16 -3.79 -5.50
N ASP A 70 -1.17 -4.55 -5.96
CA ASP A 70 -1.25 -5.31 -7.21
C ASP A 70 -2.39 -6.36 -7.16
N GLN A 71 -2.57 -7.01 -6.00
CA GLN A 71 -3.70 -7.93 -5.77
C GLN A 71 -5.05 -7.22 -5.60
N GLY A 72 -5.09 -5.89 -5.68
CA GLY A 72 -6.32 -5.09 -5.63
C GLY A 72 -6.80 -4.74 -4.22
N GLU A 73 -5.94 -4.87 -3.20
CA GLU A 73 -6.26 -4.45 -1.84
C GLU A 73 -6.50 -2.95 -1.75
N SER A 74 -7.30 -2.50 -0.78
CA SER A 74 -7.59 -1.08 -0.64
C SER A 74 -6.40 -0.30 -0.07
N ILE A 75 -6.16 0.91 -0.58
CA ILE A 75 -5.10 1.81 -0.07
C ILE A 75 -5.24 2.08 1.44
N LYS A 76 -6.49 2.11 1.94
CA LYS A 76 -6.79 2.29 3.35
C LYS A 76 -6.33 1.09 4.17
N ALA A 77 -6.68 -0.12 3.76
CA ALA A 77 -6.25 -1.34 4.45
C ALA A 77 -4.72 -1.44 4.44
N VAL A 78 -4.06 -1.18 3.29
CA VAL A 78 -2.59 -1.17 3.21
C VAL A 78 -1.99 -0.12 4.16
N ALA A 79 -2.58 1.08 4.25
CA ALA A 79 -2.11 2.10 5.19
C ALA A 79 -2.23 1.65 6.66
N GLU A 80 -3.31 0.98 7.03
CA GLU A 80 -3.53 0.41 8.37
C GLU A 80 -2.50 -0.69 8.69
N TRP A 81 -2.26 -1.63 7.75
CA TRP A 81 -1.23 -2.67 7.92
C TRP A 81 0.18 -2.10 8.09
N LEU A 82 0.47 -1.00 7.40
CA LEU A 82 1.75 -0.30 7.52
C LEU A 82 1.83 0.57 8.79
N GLY A 83 0.72 0.79 9.50
CA GLY A 83 0.66 1.68 10.65
C GLY A 83 0.85 3.15 10.28
N HIS A 84 0.47 3.56 9.06
CA HIS A 84 0.46 4.96 8.68
C HIS A 84 -0.76 5.63 9.29
N SER A 85 -0.53 6.63 10.14
CA SER A 85 -1.57 7.46 10.74
C SER A 85 -2.30 8.35 9.72
N ASP A 86 -1.66 8.66 8.59
CA ASP A 86 -2.27 9.34 7.43
C ASP A 86 -2.21 8.45 6.17
N PRO A 87 -3.35 7.93 5.70
CA PRO A 87 -3.44 7.16 4.45
C PRO A 87 -2.97 7.93 3.21
N SER A 88 -3.00 9.27 3.24
CA SER A 88 -2.53 10.12 2.14
C SER A 88 -1.05 9.92 1.86
N PHE A 89 -0.25 9.56 2.87
CA PHE A 89 1.15 9.21 2.69
C PHE A 89 1.30 7.94 1.86
N THR A 90 0.58 6.87 2.21
CA THR A 90 0.53 5.60 1.46
C THR A 90 0.09 5.85 0.02
N LEU A 91 -0.96 6.64 -0.17
CA LEU A 91 -1.47 6.97 -1.49
C LEU A 91 -0.38 7.65 -2.32
N LYS A 92 0.26 8.72 -1.81
CA LYS A 92 1.33 9.42 -2.54
C LYS A 92 2.49 8.50 -2.94
N THR A 93 2.87 7.57 -2.07
CA THR A 93 3.98 6.65 -2.34
C THR A 93 3.63 5.57 -3.36
N TYR A 94 2.42 5.01 -3.31
CA TYR A 94 2.10 3.79 -4.07
C TYR A 94 1.01 3.94 -5.14
N THR A 95 0.47 5.13 -5.39
CA THR A 95 -0.58 5.36 -6.41
C THR A 95 -0.19 4.80 -7.78
N HIS A 96 1.09 4.84 -8.15
CA HIS A 96 1.60 4.36 -9.43
C HIS A 96 1.46 2.84 -9.64
N LEU A 97 1.24 2.07 -8.57
CA LEU A 97 1.03 0.62 -8.61
C LEU A 97 -0.44 0.23 -8.72
N MET A 98 -1.35 1.19 -8.53
CA MET A 98 -2.77 0.91 -8.68
C MET A 98 -3.07 0.68 -10.17
N PRO A 99 -3.69 -0.46 -10.53
CA PRO A 99 -4.17 -0.68 -11.89
C PRO A 99 -5.01 0.51 -12.33
N SER A 100 -4.89 0.95 -13.58
CA SER A 100 -5.72 2.05 -14.10
C SER A 100 -7.19 1.68 -13.91
N SER A 101 -7.81 2.25 -12.87
CA SER A 101 -9.19 1.97 -12.47
C SER A 101 -10.18 2.31 -13.59
N ASN A 102 -9.72 3.03 -14.61
CA ASN A 102 -10.51 3.55 -15.70
C ASN A 102 -11.17 2.45 -16.54
N GLU A 103 -10.44 1.42 -16.97
CA GLU A 103 -11.02 0.35 -17.79
C GLU A 103 -11.94 -0.57 -16.99
N ARG A 104 -11.56 -0.87 -15.74
CA ARG A 104 -12.37 -1.71 -14.84
C ARG A 104 -13.68 -1.01 -14.45
N THR A 105 -13.62 0.28 -14.11
CA THR A 105 -14.80 1.10 -13.79
C THR A 105 -15.70 1.28 -15.00
N LYS A 106 -15.12 1.52 -16.19
CA LYS A 106 -15.91 1.57 -17.44
C LYS A 106 -16.59 0.23 -17.74
N GLY A 107 -15.93 -0.90 -17.49
CA GLY A 107 -16.51 -2.24 -17.66
C GLY A 107 -17.68 -2.50 -16.70
N VAL A 108 -17.53 -2.16 -15.42
CA VAL A 108 -18.60 -2.31 -14.41
C VAL A 108 -19.79 -1.41 -14.76
N ILE A 109 -19.55 -0.13 -15.03
CA ILE A 109 -20.60 0.82 -15.41
C ILE A 109 -21.29 0.37 -16.71
N GLY A 110 -20.50 0.01 -17.74
CA GLY A 110 -21.02 -0.52 -19.00
C GLY A 110 -21.90 -1.75 -18.82
N SER A 111 -21.53 -2.68 -17.92
CA SER A 111 -22.36 -3.86 -17.62
C SER A 111 -23.68 -3.52 -16.92
N LEU A 112 -23.70 -2.47 -16.09
CA LEU A 112 -24.90 -2.02 -15.39
C LEU A 112 -25.90 -1.35 -16.34
N TYR A 113 -25.40 -0.60 -17.32
CA TYR A 113 -26.24 0.05 -18.34
C TYR A 113 -26.64 -0.91 -19.47
N GLY A 114 -25.74 -1.77 -19.95
CA GLY A 114 -26.05 -2.75 -21.01
C GLY A 114 -27.08 -3.82 -20.61
N ARG A 115 -27.30 -4.03 -19.30
CA ARG A 115 -28.39 -4.91 -18.80
C ARG A 115 -29.78 -4.26 -18.89
N ARG A 116 -29.88 -2.93 -18.97
CA ARG A 116 -31.17 -2.21 -19.08
C ARG A 116 -31.66 -2.11 -20.52
N ASP A 117 -30.75 -2.05 -21.48
CA ASP A 117 -31.10 -1.89 -22.90
C ASP A 117 -31.64 -3.19 -23.55
N ALA A 118 -31.49 -4.33 -22.88
CA ALA A 118 -32.03 -5.61 -23.35
C ALA A 118 -33.50 -5.85 -22.94
N ASP A 119 -34.03 -5.07 -21.99
CA ASP A 119 -35.40 -5.23 -21.45
C ASP A 119 -36.31 -4.03 -21.77
N HIS A 120 -35.76 -2.94 -22.33
CA HIS A 120 -36.54 -1.79 -22.77
C HIS A 120 -36.63 -1.79 -24.29
N GLY A 121 -37.82 -2.12 -24.80
CA GLY A 121 -38.20 -1.76 -26.17
C GLY A 121 -38.03 -0.26 -26.40
N PRO A 122 -37.97 0.20 -27.66
CA PRO A 122 -37.51 1.54 -28.01
C PRO A 122 -38.54 2.63 -27.61
N ASP A 123 -38.60 2.99 -26.33
CA ASP A 123 -39.29 4.18 -25.83
C ASP A 123 -38.32 5.35 -25.76
N GLY A 124 -37.74 5.70 -26.91
CA GLY A 124 -37.10 7.01 -27.08
C GLY A 124 -38.20 8.07 -27.20
N PRO A 125 -38.12 9.22 -26.49
CA PRO A 125 -39.10 10.27 -26.65
C PRO A 125 -39.03 10.79 -28.09
N TYR A 126 -40.13 10.64 -28.82
CA TYR A 126 -40.30 11.24 -30.13
C TYR A 126 -40.26 12.77 -29.97
N THR A 127 -39.15 13.40 -30.32
CA THR A 127 -39.07 14.85 -30.51
C THR A 127 -39.91 15.19 -31.74
N ALA A 128 -41.15 15.62 -31.52
CA ALA A 128 -41.95 16.27 -32.54
C ALA A 128 -41.32 17.64 -32.85
N GLN A 129 -40.75 17.78 -34.04
CA GLN A 129 -40.58 19.08 -34.69
C GLN A 129 -41.94 19.48 -35.24
N GLU A 130 -42.55 20.52 -34.66
CA GLU A 130 -43.65 21.24 -35.30
C GLU A 130 -43.04 22.37 -36.14
N ASP A 131 -42.99 22.13 -37.45
CA ASP A 131 -42.85 23.16 -38.46
C ASP A 131 -44.21 23.91 -38.55
N GLN A 132 -44.23 25.20 -38.25
CA GLN A 132 -45.28 26.11 -38.73
C GLN A 132 -44.63 27.34 -39.36
N GLU A 133 -44.54 27.28 -40.68
CA GLU A 133 -44.30 28.42 -41.56
C GLU A 133 -45.59 28.71 -42.34
N THR A 134 -45.96 30.00 -42.35
CA THR A 134 -47.03 30.72 -43.08
C THR A 134 -48.48 30.64 -42.59
#